data_AF-A0A6C0RIW2-F1
#
_entry.id   AF-A0A6C0RIW2-F1
#
_cell.length_a   1.000
_cell.length_b   1.000
_cell.length_c   1.000
_cell.angle_alpha   90.00
_cell.angle_beta   90.00
_cell.angle_gamma   90.00
#
_symmetry.space_group_name_H-M   'P 1'
#
loop_
_entity.id
_entity.type
_entity.pdbx_description
1 polymer ?
#
loop_
_entity_poly.entity_id
_entity_poly.type
_entity_poly.pdbx_seq_one_letter_code
_entity_poly.pdbx_strand_id
1 'polypeptide(L)'
;MKLKNLFLIGVLFLSLPACHEADTDYLTETTLIVDIPTKSYFAEGNQTPQTYRFNGVGVFCLGYSNEIKECPGDVVQINPGEGSTISFDALQSNETIEELQLIISYKTQGDAVYQQIQSIDLLQDGSFLNSNTHTLVLDNVLSPLINQLNENPHYYISIEIKGMANFNLSSTAQLNVPLIIESEYHSPRFTL
;
A
#
# COMPACT_ATOMS: atom_id res chain seq x y z
N MET A 1 13.17 -70.11 26.45
CA MET A 1 13.98 -68.87 26.33
C MET A 1 14.00 -68.42 24.86
N LYS A 2 12.87 -67.98 24.29
CA LYS A 2 12.75 -67.63 22.86
C LYS A 2 11.60 -66.65 22.55
N LEU A 3 11.16 -65.84 23.54
CA LEU A 3 10.04 -64.88 23.35
C LEU A 3 10.33 -63.45 23.84
N LYS A 4 11.58 -63.13 24.20
CA LYS A 4 11.94 -61.79 24.70
C LYS A 4 12.67 -60.91 23.69
N ASN A 5 13.12 -61.45 22.56
CA ASN A 5 13.86 -60.68 21.55
C ASN A 5 13.00 -60.17 20.39
N LEU A 6 11.68 -60.44 20.37
CA LEU A 6 10.80 -59.92 19.30
C LEU A 6 10.27 -58.50 19.60
N PHE A 7 10.37 -58.04 20.85
CA PHE A 7 9.87 -56.71 21.25
C PHE A 7 10.86 -55.56 21.00
N LEU A 8 12.11 -55.86 20.65
CA LEU A 8 13.15 -54.83 20.48
C LEU A 8 13.31 -54.30 19.05
N ILE A 9 12.66 -54.92 18.07
CA ILE A 9 12.69 -54.47 16.66
C ILE A 9 11.46 -53.61 16.32
N GLY A 10 10.36 -53.76 17.07
CA GLY A 10 9.14 -52.96 16.89
C GLY A 10 9.24 -51.50 17.36
N VAL A 11 10.27 -51.15 18.13
CA VAL A 11 10.48 -49.78 18.64
C VAL A 11 11.34 -48.92 17.68
N LEU A 12 12.02 -49.54 16.72
CA LEU A 12 12.88 -48.84 15.76
C LEU A 12 12.18 -48.49 14.43
N PHE A 13 10.92 -48.90 14.26
CA PHE A 13 10.12 -48.67 13.04
C PHE A 13 8.80 -47.93 13.30
N LEU A 14 8.66 -47.24 14.44
CA LEU A 14 7.78 -46.08 14.55
C LEU A 14 8.55 -44.91 13.93
N SER A 15 8.57 -44.76 12.61
CA SER A 15 7.59 -43.91 11.93
C SER A 15 7.29 -42.63 12.71
N LEU A 16 8.33 -41.84 13.00
CA LEU A 16 8.18 -40.40 12.97
C LEU A 16 8.63 -39.96 11.58
N PRO A 17 7.73 -39.77 10.60
CA PRO A 17 7.85 -38.53 9.87
C PRO A 17 7.77 -37.45 10.95
N ALA A 18 8.94 -36.98 11.41
CA ALA A 18 9.02 -35.76 12.18
C ALA A 18 8.24 -34.72 11.38
N CYS A 19 7.22 -34.14 12.03
CA CYS A 19 6.39 -33.06 11.55
C CYS A 19 6.98 -32.35 10.33
N HIS A 20 6.44 -32.64 9.14
CA HIS A 20 6.29 -31.56 8.18
C HIS A 20 5.10 -30.77 8.71
N GLU A 21 5.38 -29.89 9.67
CA GLU A 21 4.42 -28.85 10.01
C GLU A 21 4.21 -28.09 8.71
N ALA A 22 2.98 -28.16 8.20
CA ALA A 22 2.60 -27.24 7.15
C ALA A 22 2.70 -25.87 7.80
N ASP A 23 3.69 -25.08 7.37
CA ASP A 23 3.66 -23.64 7.57
C ASP A 23 2.29 -23.18 7.06
N THR A 24 1.39 -22.86 7.99
CA THR A 24 0.08 -22.33 7.64
C THR A 24 0.24 -20.85 7.45
N ASP A 25 0.61 -20.49 6.22
CA ASP A 25 0.53 -19.12 5.75
C ASP A 25 -0.95 -18.73 5.64
N TYR A 26 -1.31 -17.61 6.27
CA TYR A 26 -2.65 -17.04 6.18
C TYR A 26 -2.65 -15.88 5.20
N LEU A 27 -3.62 -15.89 4.29
CA LEU A 27 -3.87 -14.80 3.36
C LEU A 27 -5.00 -13.92 3.89
N THR A 28 -4.72 -12.64 4.06
CA THR A 28 -5.68 -11.62 4.49
C THR A 28 -5.83 -10.57 3.39
N GLU A 29 -7.03 -10.39 2.87
CA GLU A 29 -7.37 -9.30 1.97
C GLU A 29 -7.64 -8.02 2.78
N THR A 30 -6.98 -6.93 2.40
CA THR A 30 -7.14 -5.63 3.07
C THR A 30 -6.97 -4.49 2.08
N THR A 31 -7.36 -3.28 2.45
CA THR A 31 -7.15 -2.08 1.63
C THR A 31 -6.34 -1.07 2.43
N LEU A 32 -5.20 -0.69 1.88
CA LEU A 32 -4.45 0.47 2.34
C LEU A 32 -5.16 1.74 1.85
N ILE A 33 -5.58 2.57 2.79
CA ILE A 33 -6.22 3.86 2.53
C ILE A 33 -5.24 4.96 2.96
N VAL A 34 -4.90 5.86 2.05
CA VAL A 34 -4.02 7.01 2.32
C VAL A 34 -4.76 8.29 1.96
N ASP A 35 -5.06 9.08 2.98
CA ASP A 35 -5.64 10.40 2.83
C ASP A 35 -4.53 11.43 2.56
N ILE A 36 -4.70 12.21 1.49
CA ILE A 36 -3.73 13.17 0.97
C ILE A 36 -4.39 14.56 0.97
N PRO A 37 -4.23 15.33 2.06
CA PRO A 37 -4.81 16.68 2.16
C PRO A 37 -4.11 17.61 1.16
N THR A 38 -4.88 18.25 0.29
CA THR A 38 -4.34 19.16 -0.74
C THR A 38 -4.38 20.61 -0.30
N LYS A 39 -3.44 21.40 -0.83
CA LYS A 39 -3.41 22.85 -0.72
C LYS A 39 -3.14 23.44 -2.09
N SER A 40 -3.90 24.48 -2.43
CA SER A 40 -3.76 25.21 -3.69
C SER A 40 -3.19 26.60 -3.50
N TYR A 41 -2.48 27.04 -4.52
CA TYR A 41 -1.85 28.35 -4.63
C TYR A 41 -2.14 28.92 -6.01
N PHE A 42 -2.49 30.20 -6.07
CA PHE A 42 -2.72 30.87 -7.34
C PHE A 42 -1.43 30.84 -8.18
N ALA A 43 -1.50 30.33 -9.41
CA ALA A 43 -0.38 30.35 -10.32
C ALA A 43 -0.31 31.75 -10.94
N GLU A 44 0.69 32.55 -10.57
CA GLU A 44 0.80 33.94 -11.06
C GLU A 44 0.85 33.99 -12.59
N GLY A 45 -0.11 34.72 -13.18
CA GLY A 45 -0.20 35.01 -14.60
C GLY A 45 -1.54 35.67 -14.95
N ASN A 46 -1.56 36.56 -15.96
CA ASN A 46 -2.80 37.15 -16.52
C ASN A 46 -3.55 36.13 -17.42
N GLN A 47 -3.58 34.85 -17.02
CA GLN A 47 -4.27 33.82 -17.78
C GLN A 47 -5.72 33.73 -17.29
N THR A 48 -6.64 33.77 -18.25
CA THR A 48 -8.04 33.43 -18.07
C THR A 48 -8.26 32.14 -18.86
N PRO A 49 -8.79 31.06 -18.25
CA PRO A 49 -9.24 30.93 -16.85
C PRO A 49 -8.09 30.98 -15.83
N GLN A 50 -8.44 31.26 -14.56
CA GLN A 50 -7.48 31.25 -13.45
C GLN A 50 -6.97 29.83 -13.23
N THR A 51 -5.66 29.68 -13.05
CA THR A 51 -5.04 28.39 -12.78
C THR A 51 -4.40 28.38 -11.39
N TYR A 52 -4.52 27.25 -10.71
CA TYR A 52 -4.02 27.01 -9.37
C TYR A 52 -3.05 25.84 -9.42
N ARG A 53 -1.88 26.00 -8.80
CA ARG A 53 -0.98 24.89 -8.50
C ARG A 53 -1.42 24.28 -7.18
N PHE A 54 -1.53 22.96 -7.13
CA PHE A 54 -1.81 22.26 -5.88
C PHE A 54 -0.72 21.27 -5.55
N ASN A 55 -0.58 20.99 -4.26
CA ASN A 55 0.18 19.86 -3.76
C ASN A 55 -0.47 19.29 -2.49
N GLY A 56 -0.19 18.02 -2.22
CA GLY A 56 -0.64 17.32 -1.03
C GLY A 56 0.31 16.17 -0.71
N VAL A 57 0.43 15.84 0.56
CA VAL A 57 1.29 14.75 1.02
C VAL A 57 0.54 13.92 2.05
N GLY A 58 0.40 12.62 1.77
CA GLY A 58 -0.04 11.60 2.72
C GLY A 58 1.14 10.73 3.13
N VAL A 59 1.23 10.39 4.40
CA VAL A 59 2.28 9.51 4.93
C VAL A 59 1.63 8.35 5.68
N PHE A 60 2.10 7.13 5.42
CA PHE A 60 1.65 5.94 6.12
C PHE A 60 2.82 5.01 6.45
N CYS A 61 2.59 4.09 7.39
CA CYS A 61 3.48 2.98 7.69
C CYS A 61 2.61 1.76 8.00
N LEU A 62 2.88 0.62 7.36
CA LEU A 62 2.09 -0.59 7.58
C LEU A 62 2.26 -1.13 9.00
N GLY A 63 3.48 -1.08 9.55
CA GLY A 63 3.80 -1.69 10.84
C GLY A 63 3.33 -0.97 12.11
N TYR A 64 2.64 0.18 12.03
CA TYR A 64 2.32 1.02 13.21
C TYR A 64 0.87 1.53 13.31
N SER A 65 -0.03 1.12 12.42
CA SER A 65 -1.41 1.56 12.50
C SER A 65 -2.22 0.72 13.49
N ASN A 66 -2.69 1.37 14.56
CA ASN A 66 -3.62 0.81 15.53
C ASN A 66 -5.04 0.59 14.94
N GLU A 67 -5.25 0.86 13.65
CA GLU A 67 -6.55 0.80 12.97
C GLU A 67 -6.55 -0.02 11.68
N ILE A 68 -5.60 -0.93 11.48
CA ILE A 68 -5.84 -2.08 10.60
C ILE A 68 -6.59 -3.09 11.47
N LYS A 69 -7.93 -3.05 11.43
CA LYS A 69 -8.81 -3.79 12.36
C LYS A 69 -8.58 -5.31 12.41
N GLU A 70 -7.76 -5.85 11.52
CA GLU A 70 -7.31 -7.24 11.52
C GLU A 70 -5.84 -7.26 11.02
N CYS A 71 -4.87 -6.92 11.89
CA CYS A 71 -3.48 -7.14 11.54
C CYS A 71 -3.25 -8.66 11.35
N PRO A 72 -2.80 -9.11 10.17
CA PRO A 72 -2.22 -10.44 10.02
C PRO A 72 -0.94 -10.50 10.88
N GLY A 73 -0.43 -11.71 11.17
CA GLY A 73 0.72 -11.93 12.07
C GLY A 73 2.03 -11.30 11.59
N ASP A 74 3.14 -12.04 11.66
CA ASP A 74 4.38 -11.56 11.04
C ASP A 74 4.18 -11.53 9.52
N VAL A 75 4.28 -10.35 8.91
CA VAL A 75 4.07 -10.16 7.47
C VAL A 75 5.22 -10.82 6.71
N VAL A 76 4.90 -11.86 5.95
CA VAL A 76 5.84 -12.61 5.10
C VAL A 76 5.94 -11.95 3.74
N GLN A 77 4.78 -11.67 3.14
CA GLN A 77 4.68 -11.13 1.78
C GLN A 77 3.40 -10.28 1.62
N ILE A 78 3.48 -9.28 0.76
CA ILE A 78 2.41 -8.39 0.35
C ILE A 78 2.27 -8.54 -1.15
N ASN A 79 1.11 -9.01 -1.60
CA ASN A 79 0.76 -9.10 -3.00
C ASN A 79 -0.19 -7.96 -3.36
N PRO A 80 -0.07 -7.35 -4.56
CA PRO A 80 -1.02 -6.34 -5.02
C PRO A 80 -2.39 -6.98 -5.25
N GLY A 81 -3.44 -6.35 -4.76
CA GLY A 81 -4.81 -6.60 -5.22
C GLY A 81 -5.14 -5.78 -6.49
N GLU A 82 -6.28 -6.05 -7.08
CA GLU A 82 -6.79 -5.31 -8.26
C GLU A 82 -7.69 -4.15 -7.84
N GLY A 83 -7.70 -3.06 -8.63
CA GLY A 83 -8.61 -1.94 -8.42
C GLY A 83 -8.05 -0.83 -7.53
N SER A 84 -6.73 -0.67 -7.53
CA SER A 84 -6.08 0.48 -6.90
C SER A 84 -6.53 1.77 -7.56
N THR A 85 -6.90 2.77 -6.77
CA THR A 85 -7.39 4.05 -7.30
C THR A 85 -6.89 5.25 -6.52
N ILE A 86 -6.74 6.38 -7.20
CA ILE A 86 -6.75 7.70 -6.56
C ILE A 86 -8.03 8.43 -6.94
N SER A 87 -8.72 8.97 -5.95
CA SER A 87 -9.95 9.73 -6.12
C SER A 87 -9.89 11.08 -5.43
N PHE A 88 -10.51 12.09 -6.04
CA PHE A 88 -10.76 13.39 -5.42
C PHE A 88 -12.23 13.48 -5.01
N ASP A 89 -12.55 14.34 -4.04
CA ASP A 89 -13.93 14.74 -3.81
C ASP A 89 -14.61 15.19 -5.11
N ALA A 90 -15.91 14.96 -5.21
CA ALA A 90 -16.68 15.23 -6.42
C ALA A 90 -16.47 16.68 -6.91
N LEU A 91 -15.85 16.80 -8.08
CA LEU A 91 -15.58 18.08 -8.73
C LEU A 91 -16.88 18.69 -9.24
N GLN A 92 -17.03 20.02 -9.16
CA GLN A 92 -18.14 20.72 -9.76
C GLN A 92 -18.07 20.65 -11.30
N SER A 93 -19.18 20.93 -11.98
CA SER A 93 -19.31 20.72 -13.44
C SER A 93 -18.30 21.49 -14.31
N ASN A 94 -17.74 22.59 -13.79
CA ASN A 94 -16.74 23.43 -14.46
C ASN A 94 -15.33 23.28 -13.88
N GLU A 95 -15.16 22.47 -12.84
CA GLU A 95 -13.87 22.25 -12.17
C GLU A 95 -13.09 21.13 -12.87
N THR A 96 -11.83 21.41 -13.16
CA THR A 96 -10.93 20.47 -13.83
C THR A 96 -9.55 20.45 -13.20
N ILE A 97 -8.98 19.24 -13.11
CA ILE A 97 -7.56 19.00 -12.81
C ILE A 97 -6.89 18.68 -14.14
N GLU A 98 -5.98 19.55 -14.57
CA GLU A 98 -5.34 19.54 -15.89
C GLU A 98 -3.98 18.83 -15.86
N GLU A 99 -3.28 18.92 -14.73
CA GLU A 99 -2.03 18.21 -14.48
C GLU A 99 -2.14 17.48 -13.15
N LEU A 100 -1.64 16.23 -13.10
CA LEU A 100 -1.57 15.45 -11.88
C LEU A 100 -0.35 14.53 -11.95
N GLN A 101 0.60 14.78 -11.05
CA GLN A 101 1.78 13.96 -10.85
C GLN A 101 1.70 13.28 -9.49
N LEU A 102 2.02 11.98 -9.47
CA LEU A 102 2.16 11.15 -8.28
C LEU A 102 3.65 10.90 -8.01
N ILE A 103 4.09 11.14 -6.78
CA ILE A 103 5.44 10.86 -6.32
C ILE A 103 5.36 9.94 -5.11
N ILE A 104 6.08 8.83 -5.19
CA ILE A 104 6.16 7.81 -4.14
C ILE A 104 7.58 7.81 -3.60
N SER A 105 7.72 7.98 -2.29
CA SER A 105 9.02 7.96 -1.61
C SER A 105 8.95 7.17 -0.31
N TYR A 106 10.08 6.70 0.19
CA TYR A 106 10.19 5.96 1.44
C TYR A 106 11.34 6.44 2.31
N LYS A 107 11.30 6.11 3.60
CA LYS A 107 12.46 6.23 4.49
C LYS A 107 12.40 5.22 5.62
N THR A 108 13.54 4.97 6.25
CA THR A 108 13.59 4.15 7.46
C THR A 108 13.28 4.99 8.70
N GLN A 109 12.97 4.32 9.81
CA GLN A 109 12.83 4.98 11.10
C GLN A 109 14.19 5.54 11.54
N GLY A 110 14.25 6.85 11.80
CA GLY A 110 15.47 7.56 12.17
C GLY A 110 16.12 8.33 11.02
N ASP A 111 15.75 8.02 9.77
CA ASP A 111 16.19 8.82 8.63
C ASP A 111 15.45 10.17 8.56
N ALA A 112 16.23 11.20 8.21
CA ALA A 112 15.70 12.54 8.04
C ALA A 112 15.09 12.76 6.64
N VAL A 113 15.52 12.00 5.63
CA VAL A 113 15.23 12.26 4.21
C VAL A 113 14.51 11.08 3.58
N TYR A 114 13.49 11.39 2.78
CA TYR A 114 12.80 10.41 1.95
C TYR A 114 13.57 10.15 0.65
N GLN A 115 13.71 8.88 0.29
CA GLN A 115 14.26 8.41 -0.97
C GLN A 115 13.10 8.17 -1.95
N GLN A 116 13.21 8.73 -3.16
CA GLN A 116 12.16 8.59 -4.17
C GLN A 116 12.21 7.18 -4.79
N ILE A 117 11.06 6.51 -4.80
CA ILE A 117 10.83 5.25 -5.52
C ILE A 117 10.48 5.60 -6.97
N GLN A 118 9.49 6.48 -7.15
CA GLN A 118 8.92 6.76 -8.46
C GLN A 118 8.25 8.13 -8.52
N SER A 119 8.24 8.72 -9.72
CA SER A 119 7.45 9.91 -10.08
C SER A 119 6.77 9.64 -11.42
N ILE A 120 5.44 9.82 -11.49
CA ILE A 120 4.63 9.52 -12.67
C ILE A 120 3.62 10.63 -12.90
N ASP A 121 3.48 11.05 -14.15
CA ASP A 121 2.35 11.87 -14.58
C ASP A 121 1.14 10.98 -14.86
N LEU A 122 0.07 11.16 -14.09
CA LEU A 122 -1.13 10.33 -14.12
C LEU A 122 -2.09 10.72 -15.24
N LEU A 123 -1.92 11.90 -15.84
CA LEU A 123 -2.71 12.40 -16.95
C LEU A 123 -1.84 12.40 -18.21
N GLN A 124 -2.35 11.79 -19.29
CA GLN A 124 -1.72 11.90 -20.61
C GLN A 124 -1.99 13.30 -21.20
N ASP A 125 -1.15 13.75 -22.12
CA ASP A 125 -1.31 15.04 -22.80
C ASP A 125 -2.74 15.25 -23.31
N GLY A 126 -3.38 16.34 -22.86
CA GLY A 126 -4.75 16.70 -23.22
C GLY A 126 -5.85 15.99 -22.43
N SER A 127 -5.52 15.11 -21.48
CA SER A 127 -6.46 14.51 -20.54
C SER A 127 -6.62 15.35 -19.28
N PHE A 128 -7.81 15.36 -18.69
CA PHE A 128 -8.10 16.09 -17.47
C PHE A 128 -9.14 15.33 -16.62
N LEU A 129 -9.06 15.49 -15.30
CA LEU A 129 -10.13 15.05 -14.41
C LEU A 129 -11.20 16.12 -14.36
N ASN A 130 -12.46 15.69 -14.40
CA ASN A 130 -13.63 16.55 -14.24
C ASN A 130 -14.65 15.86 -13.33
N SER A 131 -15.83 16.47 -13.15
CA SER A 131 -16.93 15.90 -12.37
C SER A 131 -17.23 14.41 -12.63
N ASN A 132 -17.10 13.92 -13.86
CA ASN A 132 -17.37 12.54 -14.26
C ASN A 132 -16.15 11.60 -14.17
N THR A 133 -14.94 12.15 -14.14
CA THR A 133 -13.68 11.40 -14.24
C THR A 133 -12.74 11.71 -13.07
N HIS A 134 -13.27 11.97 -11.87
CA HIS A 134 -12.49 12.36 -10.68
C HIS A 134 -11.75 11.19 -9.99
N THR A 135 -11.75 10.00 -10.59
CA THR A 135 -11.08 8.79 -10.09
C THR A 135 -10.20 8.19 -11.19
N LEU A 136 -8.98 7.78 -10.84
CA LEU A 136 -8.01 7.14 -11.73
C LEU A 136 -7.58 5.78 -11.17
N VAL A 137 -7.38 4.81 -12.06
CA VAL A 137 -6.87 3.46 -11.72
C VAL A 137 -5.34 3.46 -11.73
N LEU A 138 -4.73 2.78 -10.75
CA LEU A 138 -3.29 2.83 -10.46
C LEU A 138 -2.61 1.44 -10.38
N ASP A 139 -3.27 0.36 -10.81
CA ASP A 139 -2.75 -1.01 -10.64
C ASP A 139 -1.31 -1.20 -11.15
N ASN A 140 -1.00 -0.69 -12.34
CA ASN A 140 0.34 -0.79 -12.94
C ASN A 140 1.34 0.24 -12.40
N VAL A 141 0.85 1.24 -11.65
CA VAL A 141 1.65 2.34 -11.11
C VAL A 141 2.24 1.98 -9.74
N LEU A 142 1.54 1.14 -8.97
CA LEU A 142 1.90 0.88 -7.57
C LEU A 142 2.78 -0.34 -7.36
N SER A 143 3.10 -1.14 -8.39
CA SER A 143 3.96 -2.31 -8.22
C SER A 143 5.32 -2.00 -7.55
N PRO A 144 6.00 -0.87 -7.86
CA PRO A 144 7.23 -0.50 -7.16
C PRO A 144 7.04 -0.22 -5.67
N LEU A 145 5.89 0.33 -5.27
CA LEU A 145 5.55 0.53 -3.86
C LEU A 145 5.43 -0.80 -3.13
N ILE A 146 4.75 -1.78 -3.73
CA ILE A 146 4.58 -3.11 -3.11
C ILE A 146 5.91 -3.82 -2.93
N ASN A 147 6.80 -3.74 -3.93
CA ASN A 147 8.15 -4.28 -3.80
C ASN A 147 8.91 -3.66 -2.63
N GLN A 148 8.83 -2.33 -2.45
CA GLN A 148 9.50 -1.66 -1.35
C GLN A 148 8.95 -2.07 0.02
N LEU A 149 7.63 -2.29 0.12
CA LEU A 149 6.98 -2.75 1.34
C LEU A 149 7.32 -4.20 1.67
N ASN A 150 7.52 -5.05 0.66
CA ASN A 150 8.03 -6.42 0.83
C ASN A 150 9.48 -6.46 1.31
N GLU A 151 10.33 -5.53 0.87
CA GLU A 151 11.70 -5.44 1.36
C GLU A 151 11.76 -5.06 2.85
N ASN A 152 10.90 -4.14 3.28
CA ASN A 152 10.75 -3.80 4.68
C ASN A 152 9.36 -3.18 4.98
N PRO A 153 8.47 -3.89 5.68
CA PRO A 153 7.13 -3.40 5.99
C PRO A 153 7.13 -2.23 7.00
N HIS A 154 8.27 -1.94 7.62
CA HIS A 154 8.43 -0.83 8.57
C HIS A 154 8.87 0.49 7.93
N TYR A 155 8.98 0.56 6.61
CA TYR A 155 9.24 1.85 5.96
C TYR A 155 8.09 2.83 6.20
N TYR A 156 8.46 4.11 6.37
CA TYR A 156 7.51 5.21 6.22
C TYR A 156 7.41 5.53 4.74
N ILE A 157 6.21 5.41 4.19
CA ILE A 157 5.93 5.75 2.80
C ILE A 157 5.28 7.13 2.75
N SER A 158 5.81 7.98 1.87
CA SER A 158 5.25 9.28 1.52
C SER A 158 4.67 9.20 0.12
N ILE A 159 3.39 9.53 0.01
CA ILE A 159 2.67 9.71 -1.25
C ILE A 159 2.41 11.21 -1.42
N GLU A 160 3.09 11.82 -2.38
CA GLU A 160 2.86 13.21 -2.76
C GLU A 160 2.07 13.25 -4.08
N ILE A 161 1.08 14.13 -4.13
CA ILE A 161 0.44 14.53 -5.38
C ILE A 161 0.67 16.02 -5.59
N LYS A 162 0.87 16.41 -6.84
CA LYS A 162 0.94 17.81 -7.24
C LYS A 162 0.46 18.00 -8.66
N GLY A 163 0.06 19.21 -9.01
CA GLY A 163 -0.48 19.47 -10.32
C GLY A 163 -1.08 20.85 -10.49
N MET A 164 -1.94 20.96 -11.50
CA MET A 164 -2.60 22.20 -11.88
C MET A 164 -4.11 21.97 -12.04
N ALA A 165 -4.89 22.92 -11.55
CA ALA A 165 -6.35 22.90 -11.59
C ALA A 165 -6.90 24.29 -11.94
N ASN A 166 -8.08 24.37 -12.52
CA ASN A 166 -8.74 25.65 -12.84
C ASN A 166 -9.54 26.26 -11.67
N PHE A 167 -9.36 25.72 -10.46
CA PHE A 167 -10.08 26.09 -9.25
C PHE A 167 -9.20 25.90 -8.00
N ASN A 168 -9.64 26.46 -6.88
CA ASN A 168 -8.96 26.33 -5.60
C ASN A 168 -9.24 24.94 -4.98
N LEU A 169 -8.45 23.95 -5.36
CA LEU A 169 -8.51 22.59 -4.80
C LEU A 169 -8.07 22.63 -3.33
N SER A 170 -9.02 22.34 -2.43
CA SER A 170 -8.80 22.28 -0.98
C SER A 170 -9.39 21.01 -0.35
N SER A 171 -9.65 19.99 -1.18
CA SER A 171 -10.17 18.70 -0.76
C SER A 171 -9.06 17.73 -0.36
N THR A 172 -9.45 16.60 0.22
CA THR A 172 -8.55 15.47 0.46
C THR A 172 -8.66 14.52 -0.73
N ALA A 173 -7.53 14.22 -1.38
CA ALA A 173 -7.49 13.10 -2.31
C ALA A 173 -7.30 11.80 -1.51
N GLN A 174 -7.88 10.71 -1.96
CA GLN A 174 -7.76 9.41 -1.30
C GLN A 174 -7.14 8.41 -2.26
N LEU A 175 -6.03 7.81 -1.83
CA LEU A 175 -5.42 6.66 -2.49
C LEU A 175 -5.91 5.39 -1.80
N ASN A 176 -6.53 4.50 -2.58
CA ASN A 176 -6.98 3.19 -2.14
C ASN A 176 -6.15 2.12 -2.86
N VAL A 177 -5.47 1.27 -2.11
CA VAL A 177 -4.62 0.19 -2.64
C VAL A 177 -5.06 -1.13 -2.02
N PRO A 178 -5.80 -1.96 -2.76
CA PRO A 178 -6.10 -3.32 -2.33
C PRO A 178 -4.81 -4.15 -2.22
N LEU A 179 -4.68 -4.91 -1.13
CA LEU A 179 -3.50 -5.71 -0.80
C LEU A 179 -3.96 -7.10 -0.32
N ILE A 180 -3.17 -8.11 -0.64
CA ILE A 180 -3.29 -9.45 -0.07
C ILE A 180 -2.03 -9.67 0.76
N ILE A 181 -2.18 -9.76 2.08
CA ILE A 181 -1.08 -9.94 3.01
C ILE A 181 -0.99 -11.41 3.39
N GLU A 182 0.18 -12.00 3.17
CA GLU A 182 0.57 -13.32 3.65
C GLU A 182 1.28 -13.18 4.99
N SER A 183 0.80 -13.92 6.00
CA SER A 183 1.43 -13.93 7.33
C SER A 183 1.60 -15.31 7.90
N GLU A 184 2.69 -15.48 8.63
CA GLU A 184 2.94 -16.64 9.46
C GLU A 184 2.23 -16.49 10.81
N TYR A 185 1.53 -17.55 11.23
CA TYR A 185 1.03 -17.67 12.60
C TYR A 185 1.88 -18.66 13.37
N HIS A 186 2.83 -18.16 14.16
CA HIS A 186 3.45 -18.97 15.20
C HIS A 186 2.43 -19.17 16.32
N SER A 187 1.70 -20.28 16.30
CA SER A 187 0.99 -20.73 17.50
C SER A 187 2.02 -20.89 18.62
N PRO A 188 1.89 -20.20 19.77
CA PRO A 188 2.77 -20.45 20.90
C PRO A 188 2.47 -21.86 21.39
N ARG A 189 3.26 -22.82 20.91
CA ARG A 189 3.29 -24.15 21.49
C ARG A 189 3.89 -23.99 22.88
N PHE A 190 3.04 -23.99 23.89
CA PHE A 190 3.46 -24.29 25.25
C PHE A 190 4.10 -25.68 25.24
N THR A 191 5.42 -25.74 25.11
CA THR A 191 6.20 -26.91 25.50
C THR A 191 6.18 -26.96 27.02
N LEU A 192 5.37 -27.88 27.56
CA LEU A 192 5.42 -28.32 28.96
C LEU A 192 6.60 -29.27 29.17
#